data_AF-A0A947FMH0-F1
#
_entry.id   AF-A0A947FMH0-F1
#
_cell.length_a   1.000
_cell.length_b   1.000
_cell.length_c   1.000
_cell.angle_alpha   90.00
_cell.angle_beta   90.00
_cell.angle_gamma   90.00
#
_symmetry.space_group_name_H-M   'P 1'
#
loop_
_entity.id
_entity.type
_entity.pdbx_description
1 polymer ?
#
loop_
_entity_poly.entity_id
_entity_poly.type
_entity_poly.pdbx_seq_one_letter_code
_entity_poly.pdbx_strand_id
1 'polypeptide(L)'
;MNKKITSNSSESQRSLLGRDFRDQILPERLRKSIQDQQERSEILISVIQLVILFTFGLLYAIAPKTFSQEADFAPVPWVLALYLVFSLIRLGLAVNRKLPDWMLYLSSVADIALLMGLIWSFHLQYEQPPSFYLKAPTLLYLFIFISIRALHFDPRFVISTGVSAAIGWVIMVAYVLLNDPASTMITRDYIEYMTSNSVLIGAEFDKIVSILMVTG
;
A
#
# COMPACT_ATOMS: atom_id res chain seq x y z
N MET A 1 -1.02 -6.73 -69.87
CA MET A 1 0.23 -6.00 -69.58
C MET A 1 -0.13 -4.68 -68.90
N ASN A 2 0.59 -4.30 -67.85
CA ASN A 2 0.51 -3.07 -67.04
C ASN A 2 -0.54 -2.93 -65.93
N LYS A 3 -0.18 -3.53 -64.78
CA LYS A 3 -0.04 -2.91 -63.44
C LYS A 3 -0.26 -1.39 -63.40
N LYS A 4 -1.17 -0.95 -62.53
CA LYS A 4 -1.07 0.35 -61.84
C LYS A 4 -0.90 0.09 -60.35
N ILE A 5 0.35 0.20 -59.91
CA ILE A 5 0.77 0.33 -58.51
C ILE A 5 0.78 1.83 -58.17
N THR A 6 0.73 2.11 -56.86
CA THR A 6 0.83 3.39 -56.14
C THR A 6 -0.55 3.96 -55.79
N SER A 7 -0.85 4.37 -54.57
CA SER A 7 -0.04 4.52 -53.36
C SER A 7 -1.06 4.72 -52.22
N ASN A 8 -1.01 3.93 -51.15
CA ASN A 8 -1.65 4.31 -49.89
C ASN A 8 -0.67 4.10 -48.76
N SER A 9 0.18 5.11 -48.59
CA SER A 9 0.92 5.40 -47.37
C SER A 9 -0.08 5.89 -46.32
N SER A 10 -0.55 5.00 -45.46
CA SER A 10 -1.10 5.38 -44.16
C SER A 10 -0.27 4.70 -43.09
N GLU A 11 0.53 5.54 -42.44
CA GLU A 11 1.41 5.23 -41.32
C GLU A 11 0.71 4.33 -40.30
N SER A 12 1.23 3.11 -40.16
CA SER A 12 0.96 2.25 -39.02
C SER A 12 1.60 2.89 -37.80
N GLN A 13 0.86 3.78 -37.15
CA GLN A 13 1.19 4.31 -35.83
C GLN A 13 1.26 3.12 -34.86
N ARG A 14 2.48 2.87 -34.39
CA ARG A 14 2.79 1.89 -33.36
C ARG A 14 2.06 2.27 -32.07
N SER A 15 1.00 1.54 -31.75
CA SER A 15 0.41 1.52 -30.41
C SER A 15 1.44 0.94 -29.42
N LEU A 16 1.95 1.81 -28.55
CA LEU A 16 2.98 1.51 -27.54
C LEU A 16 2.39 1.17 -26.16
N LEU A 17 1.08 1.09 -25.99
CA LEU A 17 0.45 0.85 -24.69
C LEU A 17 -0.70 -0.14 -24.83
N GLY A 18 -0.50 -1.31 -24.22
CA GLY A 18 -1.56 -2.25 -23.83
C GLY A 18 -2.48 -2.69 -24.95
N ARG A 19 -2.12 -3.79 -25.64
CA ARG A 19 -3.10 -4.52 -26.46
C ARG A 19 -4.34 -4.81 -25.61
N ASP A 20 -5.47 -4.35 -26.13
CA ASP A 20 -6.81 -4.67 -25.68
C ASP A 20 -7.09 -6.16 -25.97
N PHE A 21 -6.51 -7.04 -25.15
CA PHE A 21 -6.67 -8.50 -25.23
C PHE A 21 -7.99 -8.99 -24.63
N ARG A 22 -8.93 -8.08 -24.31
CA ARG A 22 -10.11 -8.43 -23.54
C ARG A 22 -11.18 -9.17 -24.31
N ASP A 23 -11.28 -8.98 -25.63
CA ASP A 23 -12.41 -9.53 -26.39
C ASP A 23 -12.06 -10.41 -27.60
N GLN A 24 -10.77 -10.68 -27.89
CA GLN A 24 -10.38 -11.63 -28.94
C GLN A 24 -9.91 -12.97 -28.37
N ILE A 25 -10.89 -13.83 -28.07
CA ILE A 25 -10.83 -15.30 -28.02
C ILE A 25 -9.48 -15.86 -27.54
N LEU A 26 -9.18 -15.68 -26.25
CA LEU A 26 -8.14 -16.46 -25.60
C LEU A 26 -8.54 -17.95 -25.64
N PRO A 27 -7.68 -18.85 -26.16
CA PRO A 27 -7.94 -20.29 -26.12
C PRO A 27 -8.24 -20.72 -24.67
N GLU A 28 -9.22 -21.59 -24.46
CA GLU A 28 -9.68 -21.96 -23.10
C GLU A 28 -8.52 -22.46 -22.20
N ARG A 29 -7.54 -23.15 -22.79
CA ARG A 29 -6.31 -23.56 -22.11
C ARG A 29 -5.52 -22.40 -21.52
N LEU A 30 -5.44 -21.26 -22.21
CA LEU A 30 -4.71 -20.08 -21.74
C LEU A 30 -5.49 -19.38 -20.61
N ARG A 31 -6.82 -19.30 -20.74
CA ARG A 31 -7.70 -18.74 -19.69
C ARG A 31 -7.59 -19.55 -18.40
N LYS A 32 -7.63 -20.88 -18.50
CA LYS A 32 -7.51 -21.78 -17.34
C LYS A 32 -6.15 -21.66 -16.66
N SER A 33 -5.05 -21.61 -17.43
CA SER A 33 -3.72 -21.43 -16.87
C SER A 33 -3.52 -20.07 -16.16
N ILE A 34 -4.15 -19.00 -16.65
CA ILE A 34 -4.11 -17.68 -16.00
C ILE A 34 -4.88 -17.71 -14.67
N GLN A 35 -6.07 -18.32 -14.65
CA GLN A 35 -6.86 -18.47 -13.42
C GLN A 35 -6.11 -19.28 -12.36
N ASP A 36 -5.49 -20.41 -12.75
CA ASP A 36 -4.69 -21.23 -11.84
C ASP A 36 -3.47 -20.45 -11.28
N GLN A 37 -2.88 -19.53 -12.06
CA GLN A 37 -1.80 -18.65 -11.59
C GLN A 37 -2.30 -17.55 -10.64
N GLN A 38 -3.47 -16.97 -10.90
CA GLN A 38 -4.11 -15.99 -10.01
C GLN A 38 -4.42 -16.60 -8.63
N GLU A 39 -5.06 -17.77 -8.60
CA GLU A 39 -5.36 -18.46 -7.33
C GLU A 39 -4.09 -18.76 -6.52
N ARG A 40 -3.02 -19.22 -7.17
CA ARG A 40 -1.74 -19.51 -6.51
C ARG A 40 -1.08 -18.26 -5.95
N SER A 41 -1.08 -17.17 -6.70
CA SER A 41 -0.50 -15.91 -6.26
C SER A 41 -1.28 -15.32 -5.08
N GLU A 42 -2.61 -15.43 -5.06
CA GLU A 42 -3.43 -15.00 -3.91
C GLU A 42 -3.14 -15.76 -2.62
N ILE A 43 -2.99 -17.10 -2.72
CA ILE A 43 -2.60 -17.94 -1.57
C ILE A 43 -1.20 -17.53 -1.09
N LEU A 44 -0.24 -17.38 -2.01
CA LEU A 44 1.13 -16.98 -1.69
C LEU A 44 1.16 -15.62 -0.96
N ILE A 45 0.44 -14.63 -1.49
CA ILE A 45 0.32 -13.30 -0.87
C ILE A 45 -0.27 -13.41 0.53
N SER A 46 -1.31 -14.22 0.72
CA SER A 46 -1.96 -14.40 2.04
C SER A 46 -1.02 -15.07 3.05
N VAL A 47 -0.26 -16.08 2.61
CA VAL A 47 0.75 -16.74 3.46
C VAL A 47 1.88 -15.78 3.83
N ILE A 48 2.41 -15.01 2.88
CA ILE A 48 3.47 -14.03 3.14
C ILE A 48 2.98 -12.96 4.13
N GLN A 49 1.75 -12.44 3.96
CA GLN A 49 1.17 -11.49 4.90
C GLN A 49 1.06 -12.06 6.31
N LEU A 50 0.64 -13.33 6.47
CA LEU A 50 0.58 -13.98 7.78
C LEU A 50 1.97 -14.17 8.40
N VAL A 51 2.98 -14.52 7.62
CA VAL A 51 4.37 -14.64 8.11
C VAL A 51 4.88 -13.29 8.62
N ILE A 52 4.62 -12.21 7.89
CA ILE A 52 5.01 -10.85 8.30
C ILE A 52 4.26 -10.43 9.56
N LEU A 53 2.95 -10.69 9.60
CA LEU A 53 2.13 -10.36 10.77
C LEU A 53 2.60 -11.12 12.02
N PHE A 54 2.90 -12.41 11.87
CA PHE A 54 3.47 -13.21 12.95
C PHE A 54 4.83 -12.68 13.39
N THR A 55 5.68 -12.29 12.44
CA THR A 55 7.00 -11.69 12.73
C THR A 55 6.83 -10.40 13.52
N PHE A 56 5.95 -9.49 13.10
CA PHE A 56 5.66 -8.26 13.84
C PHE A 56 5.04 -8.51 15.21
N GLY A 57 4.15 -9.50 15.34
CA GLY A 57 3.59 -9.91 16.62
C GLY A 57 4.66 -10.44 17.58
N LEU A 58 5.57 -11.27 17.08
CA LEU A 58 6.69 -11.80 17.86
C LEU A 58 7.67 -10.69 18.27
N LEU A 59 8.05 -9.83 17.32
CA LEU A 59 8.89 -8.67 17.61
C LEU A 59 8.24 -7.77 18.65
N TYR A 60 6.94 -7.49 18.53
CA TYR A 60 6.22 -6.73 19.52
C TYR A 60 6.22 -7.42 20.89
N ALA A 61 6.02 -8.74 20.96
CA ALA A 61 5.99 -9.48 22.22
C ALA A 61 7.36 -9.48 22.94
N ILE A 62 8.45 -9.54 22.19
CA ILE A 62 9.83 -9.62 22.74
C ILE A 62 10.43 -8.23 22.97
N ALA A 63 10.08 -7.25 22.15
CA ALA A 63 10.68 -5.92 22.22
C ALA A 63 10.37 -5.23 23.55
N PRO A 64 11.38 -4.61 24.20
CA PRO A 64 11.15 -3.80 25.37
C PRO A 64 10.21 -2.64 24.99
N LYS A 65 9.16 -2.44 25.80
CA LYS A 65 8.21 -1.36 25.56
C LYS A 65 8.88 -0.03 25.90
N THR A 66 8.89 0.90 24.95
CA THR A 66 9.50 2.23 25.07
C THR A 66 8.55 3.29 25.66
N PHE A 67 7.38 2.86 26.14
CA PHE A 67 6.34 3.73 26.68
C PHE A 67 6.20 3.52 28.19
N SER A 68 5.71 4.52 28.91
CA SER A 68 5.43 4.40 30.35
C SER A 68 4.46 3.24 30.60
N GLN A 69 4.68 2.47 31.68
CA GLN A 69 3.79 1.37 32.07
C GLN A 69 2.37 1.84 32.46
N GLU A 70 2.16 3.17 32.54
CA GLU A 70 0.90 3.85 32.85
C GLU A 70 0.15 4.33 31.61
N ALA A 71 0.68 4.14 30.40
CA ALA A 71 -0.03 4.51 29.18
C ALA A 71 -1.19 3.53 28.91
N ASP A 72 -2.42 3.95 29.23
CA ASP A 72 -3.66 3.18 29.01
C ASP A 72 -3.95 2.88 27.52
N PHE A 73 -3.28 3.58 26.60
CA PHE A 73 -3.53 3.47 25.17
C PHE A 73 -2.39 2.73 24.44
N ALA A 74 -2.59 1.44 24.15
CA ALA A 74 -1.69 0.64 23.32
C ALA A 74 -2.41 0.17 22.04
N PRO A 75 -2.29 0.89 20.91
CA PRO A 75 -3.02 0.57 19.67
C PRO A 75 -2.46 -0.66 18.92
N VAL A 76 -1.17 -0.97 19.11
CA VAL A 76 -0.47 -2.02 18.35
C VAL A 76 -1.13 -3.40 18.48
N PRO A 77 -1.47 -3.93 19.69
CA PRO A 77 -2.12 -5.23 19.82
C PRO A 77 -3.48 -5.29 19.12
N TRP A 78 -4.27 -4.21 19.21
CA TRP A 78 -5.58 -4.13 18.56
C TRP A 78 -5.47 -4.18 17.04
N VAL A 79 -4.53 -3.41 16.48
CA VAL A 79 -4.27 -3.41 15.04
C VAL A 79 -3.78 -4.78 14.58
N LEU A 80 -2.84 -5.40 15.30
CA LEU A 80 -2.36 -6.75 14.97
C LEU A 80 -3.46 -7.80 15.05
N ALA A 81 -4.34 -7.73 16.05
CA ALA A 81 -5.47 -8.64 16.19
C ALA A 81 -6.47 -8.47 15.03
N LEU A 82 -6.81 -7.23 14.66
CA LEU A 82 -7.70 -6.93 13.55
C LEU A 82 -7.10 -7.40 12.21
N TYR A 83 -5.80 -7.15 11.99
CA TYR A 83 -5.07 -7.68 10.85
C TYR A 83 -5.06 -9.20 10.81
N LEU A 84 -4.93 -9.86 11.96
CA LEU A 84 -4.90 -11.32 12.03
C LEU A 84 -6.24 -11.90 11.61
N VAL A 85 -7.34 -11.38 12.16
CA VAL A 85 -8.70 -11.77 11.79
C VAL A 85 -8.92 -11.56 10.29
N PHE A 86 -8.54 -10.39 9.77
CA PHE A 86 -8.69 -10.08 8.35
C PHE A 86 -7.87 -11.02 7.46
N SER A 87 -6.62 -11.27 7.82
CA SER A 87 -5.71 -12.16 7.09
C SER A 87 -6.20 -13.62 7.09
N LEU A 88 -6.76 -14.09 8.20
CA LEU A 88 -7.32 -15.44 8.30
C LEU A 88 -8.59 -15.61 7.46
N ILE A 89 -9.49 -14.61 7.47
CA ILE A 89 -10.68 -14.60 6.61
C ILE A 89 -10.24 -14.64 5.14
N ARG A 90 -9.30 -13.77 4.75
CA ARG A 90 -8.78 -13.70 3.40
C ARG A 90 -8.12 -15.01 2.96
N LEU A 91 -7.29 -15.62 3.82
CA LEU A 91 -6.68 -16.92 3.54
C LEU A 91 -7.75 -18.02 3.38
N GLY A 92 -8.75 -18.05 4.25
CA GLY A 92 -9.85 -19.01 4.16
C GLY A 92 -10.62 -18.88 2.84
N LEU A 93 -10.87 -17.65 2.37
CA LEU A 93 -11.50 -17.41 1.08
C LEU A 93 -10.58 -17.78 -0.10
N ALA A 94 -9.27 -17.53 0.01
CA ALA A 94 -8.27 -17.89 -1.00
C ALA A 94 -8.19 -19.40 -1.21
N VAL A 95 -8.11 -20.16 -0.11
CA VAL A 95 -8.06 -21.63 -0.15
C VAL A 95 -9.34 -22.21 -0.73
N ASN A 96 -10.49 -21.58 -0.45
CA ASN A 96 -11.78 -21.99 -0.99
C ASN A 96 -12.03 -21.54 -2.44
N ARG A 97 -11.09 -20.83 -3.09
CA ARG A 97 -11.22 -20.28 -4.45
C ARG A 97 -12.45 -19.38 -4.63
N LYS A 98 -12.80 -18.65 -3.56
CA LYS A 98 -13.99 -17.78 -3.50
C LYS A 98 -13.60 -16.32 -3.27
N LEU A 99 -12.46 -15.87 -3.78
CA LEU A 99 -12.05 -14.47 -3.67
C LEU A 99 -12.56 -13.69 -4.89
N PRO A 100 -13.68 -12.95 -4.77
CA PRO A 100 -14.08 -12.04 -5.82
C PRO A 100 -13.14 -10.82 -5.83
N ASP A 101 -12.88 -10.28 -7.02
CA ASP A 101 -11.99 -9.13 -7.22
C ASP A 101 -12.31 -7.94 -6.30
N TRP A 102 -13.59 -7.65 -6.04
CA TRP A 102 -13.99 -6.54 -5.16
C TRP A 102 -13.49 -6.72 -3.71
N MET A 103 -13.43 -7.95 -3.22
CA MET A 103 -12.92 -8.26 -1.88
C MET A 103 -11.42 -8.02 -1.82
N LEU A 104 -10.68 -8.28 -2.90
CA LEU A 104 -9.24 -8.00 -2.98
C LEU A 104 -8.95 -6.50 -2.95
N TYR A 105 -9.77 -5.67 -3.61
CA TYR A 105 -9.67 -4.21 -3.49
C TYR A 105 -9.99 -3.73 -2.08
N LEU A 106 -11.08 -4.22 -1.48
CA LEU A 106 -11.46 -3.86 -0.12
C LEU A 106 -10.37 -4.26 0.88
N SER A 107 -9.78 -5.44 0.70
CA SER A 107 -8.62 -5.94 1.45
C SER A 107 -7.44 -5.00 1.37
N SER A 108 -7.07 -4.59 0.16
CA SER A 108 -5.95 -3.68 -0.04
C SER A 108 -6.19 -2.35 0.69
N VAL A 109 -7.39 -1.78 0.55
CA VAL A 109 -7.74 -0.51 1.20
C VAL A 109 -7.75 -0.66 2.73
N ALA A 110 -8.29 -1.77 3.25
CA ALA A 110 -8.29 -2.06 4.68
C ALA A 110 -6.87 -2.18 5.25
N ASP A 111 -5.97 -2.90 4.54
CA ASP A 111 -4.57 -3.00 4.94
C ASP A 111 -3.94 -1.60 5.02
N ILE A 112 -4.11 -0.76 4.00
CA ILE A 112 -3.59 0.62 4.05
C ILE A 112 -4.21 1.42 5.20
N ALA A 113 -5.52 1.36 5.38
CA ALA A 113 -6.22 2.11 6.42
C ALA A 113 -5.77 1.69 7.83
N LEU A 114 -5.57 0.40 8.08
CA LEU A 114 -5.06 -0.10 9.36
C LEU A 114 -3.64 0.37 9.62
N LEU A 115 -2.77 0.35 8.61
CA LEU A 115 -1.41 0.87 8.76
C LEU A 115 -1.39 2.38 9.00
N MET A 116 -2.18 3.16 8.26
CA MET A 116 -2.29 4.61 8.46
C MET A 116 -2.87 4.93 9.84
N GLY A 117 -3.90 4.20 10.28
CA GLY A 117 -4.47 4.33 11.61
C GLY A 117 -3.47 3.99 12.71
N LEU A 118 -2.63 2.98 12.51
CA LEU A 118 -1.54 2.64 13.43
C LEU A 118 -0.49 3.76 13.50
N ILE A 119 0.00 4.25 12.36
CA ILE A 119 0.97 5.35 12.32
C ILE A 119 0.37 6.59 12.99
N TRP A 120 -0.87 6.93 12.64
CA TRP A 120 -1.61 8.02 13.26
C TRP A 120 -1.70 7.81 14.77
N SER A 121 -2.04 6.62 15.26
CA SER A 121 -2.19 6.38 16.70
C SER A 121 -0.95 6.68 17.56
N PHE A 122 0.25 6.75 16.97
CA PHE A 122 1.48 7.07 17.70
C PHE A 122 1.49 8.48 18.30
N HIS A 123 0.94 9.51 17.64
CA HIS A 123 0.92 10.84 18.27
C HIS A 123 0.05 10.86 19.54
N LEU A 124 -1.04 10.07 19.57
CA LEU A 124 -1.84 9.89 20.78
C LEU A 124 -1.12 9.05 21.83
N GLN A 125 -0.48 7.95 21.41
CA GLN A 125 0.22 7.04 22.31
C GLN A 125 1.43 7.69 23.01
N TYR A 126 2.14 8.57 22.31
CA TYR A 126 3.30 9.28 22.86
C TYR A 126 2.98 10.70 23.36
N GLU A 127 1.70 11.11 23.32
CA GLU A 127 1.25 12.46 23.68
C GLU A 127 2.04 13.56 22.96
N GLN A 128 2.37 13.32 21.70
CA GLN A 128 3.14 14.22 20.85
C GLN A 128 2.25 14.97 19.86
N PRO A 129 2.72 16.10 19.28
CA PRO A 129 2.01 16.76 18.19
C PRO A 129 1.84 15.82 16.98
N PRO A 130 0.79 15.99 16.15
CA PRO A 130 0.54 15.16 14.98
C PRO A 130 1.72 15.03 14.00
N SER A 131 2.57 16.06 13.89
CA SER A 131 3.76 16.03 13.04
C SER A 131 4.77 14.94 13.42
N PHE A 132 4.73 14.44 14.66
CA PHE A 132 5.61 13.38 15.16
C PHE A 132 5.48 12.09 14.35
N TYR A 133 4.27 11.65 14.04
CA TYR A 133 4.08 10.37 13.36
C TYR A 133 4.61 10.37 11.91
N LEU A 134 4.76 11.53 11.27
CA LEU A 134 5.28 11.63 9.91
C LEU A 134 6.73 11.15 9.80
N LYS A 135 7.44 11.12 10.94
CA LYS A 135 8.84 10.65 11.06
C LYS A 135 8.94 9.20 11.49
N ALA A 136 7.80 8.53 11.74
CA ALA A 136 7.80 7.17 12.21
C ALA A 136 8.41 6.22 11.15
N PRO A 137 9.36 5.35 11.53
CA PRO A 137 9.94 4.37 10.61
C PRO A 137 8.93 3.35 10.09
N THR A 138 7.77 3.22 10.76
CA THR A 138 6.65 2.36 10.38
C THR A 138 6.10 2.67 8.98
N LEU A 139 6.35 3.87 8.43
CA LEU A 139 6.01 4.15 7.03
C LEU A 139 6.65 3.15 6.06
N LEU A 140 7.82 2.58 6.41
CA LEU A 140 8.52 1.62 5.56
C LEU A 140 7.68 0.36 5.32
N TYR A 141 6.77 0.03 6.23
CA TYR A 141 5.88 -1.13 6.09
C TYR A 141 4.85 -0.93 4.98
N LEU A 142 4.56 0.31 4.59
CA LEU A 142 3.72 0.64 3.45
C LEU A 142 4.30 0.06 2.16
N PHE A 143 5.61 0.21 1.97
CA PHE A 143 6.33 -0.32 0.82
C PHE A 143 6.37 -1.84 0.83
N ILE A 144 6.41 -2.48 2.00
CA ILE A 144 6.30 -3.93 2.13
C ILE A 144 4.94 -4.39 1.61
N PHE A 145 3.83 -3.75 2.01
CA PHE A 145 2.51 -4.11 1.53
C PHE A 145 2.32 -3.90 0.03
N ILE A 146 2.82 -2.80 -0.53
CA ILE A 146 2.76 -2.55 -1.97
C ILE A 146 3.60 -3.60 -2.72
N SER A 147 4.82 -3.88 -2.25
CA SER A 147 5.72 -4.86 -2.89
C SER A 147 5.15 -6.27 -2.88
N ILE A 148 4.49 -6.67 -1.78
CA ILE A 148 3.78 -7.96 -1.73
C ILE A 148 2.64 -7.97 -2.73
N ARG A 149 1.93 -6.84 -2.90
CA ARG A 149 0.87 -6.77 -3.91
C ARG A 149 1.41 -6.88 -5.33
N ALA A 150 2.65 -6.48 -5.59
CA ALA A 150 3.31 -6.70 -6.88
C ALA A 150 3.52 -8.18 -7.25
N LEU A 151 3.37 -9.11 -6.30
CA LEU A 151 3.31 -10.55 -6.59
C LEU A 151 1.98 -10.97 -7.22
N HIS A 152 0.97 -10.10 -7.19
CA HIS A 152 -0.33 -10.38 -7.77
C HIS A 152 -0.24 -10.40 -9.30
N PHE A 153 -0.84 -11.42 -9.93
CA PHE A 153 -0.75 -11.60 -11.38
C PHE A 153 -1.41 -10.46 -12.18
N ASP A 154 -2.46 -9.83 -11.61
CA ASP A 154 -3.08 -8.63 -12.17
C ASP A 154 -2.48 -7.35 -11.55
N PRO A 155 -1.87 -6.44 -12.35
CA PRO A 155 -1.24 -5.22 -11.86
C PRO A 155 -2.23 -4.22 -11.23
N ARG A 156 -3.53 -4.32 -11.50
CA ARG A 156 -4.55 -3.40 -10.98
C ARG A 156 -4.57 -3.37 -9.45
N PHE A 157 -4.29 -4.49 -8.80
CA PHE A 157 -4.31 -4.57 -7.35
C PHE A 157 -3.12 -3.85 -6.73
N VAL A 158 -1.94 -3.87 -7.38
CA VAL A 158 -0.77 -3.06 -6.99
C VAL A 158 -1.12 -1.59 -7.07
N ILE A 159 -1.65 -1.17 -8.24
CA ILE A 159 -2.02 0.22 -8.51
C ILE A 159 -3.04 0.72 -7.49
N SER A 160 -4.09 -0.05 -7.22
CA SER A 160 -5.11 0.33 -6.24
C SER A 160 -4.54 0.48 -4.83
N THR A 161 -3.61 -0.40 -4.42
CA THR A 161 -2.98 -0.37 -3.10
C THR A 161 -2.07 0.85 -2.99
N GLY A 162 -1.25 1.11 -4.00
CA GLY A 162 -0.33 2.25 -4.06
C GLY A 162 -1.04 3.60 -4.11
N VAL A 163 -2.10 3.72 -4.91
CA VAL A 163 -2.94 4.94 -4.94
C VAL A 163 -3.62 5.15 -3.60
N SER A 164 -4.17 4.09 -2.99
CA SER A 164 -4.77 4.18 -1.64
C SER A 164 -3.73 4.62 -0.60
N ALA A 165 -2.50 4.11 -0.69
CA ALA A 165 -1.38 4.49 0.17
C ALA A 165 -1.00 5.96 0.00
N ALA A 166 -0.89 6.45 -1.23
CA ALA A 166 -0.59 7.85 -1.51
C ALA A 166 -1.69 8.78 -0.99
N ILE A 167 -2.97 8.44 -1.24
CA ILE A 167 -4.13 9.19 -0.72
C ILE A 167 -4.11 9.19 0.82
N GLY A 168 -3.90 8.03 1.44
CA GLY A 168 -3.81 7.91 2.90
C GLY A 168 -2.72 8.80 3.49
N TRP A 169 -1.54 8.82 2.86
CA TRP A 169 -0.45 9.69 3.29
C TRP A 169 -0.79 11.18 3.13
N VAL A 170 -1.38 11.57 1.99
CA VAL A 170 -1.84 12.96 1.77
C VAL A 170 -2.85 13.37 2.84
N ILE A 171 -3.80 12.49 3.19
CA ILE A 171 -4.78 12.76 4.25
C ILE A 171 -4.09 12.97 5.60
N MET A 172 -3.08 12.16 5.92
CA MET A 172 -2.31 12.32 7.16
C MET A 172 -1.55 13.65 7.18
N VAL A 173 -0.84 13.99 6.11
CA VAL A 173 -0.15 15.29 5.98
C VAL A 173 -1.15 16.45 6.10
N ALA A 174 -2.30 16.36 5.43
CA ALA A 174 -3.37 17.36 5.53
C ALA A 174 -3.91 17.46 6.97
N TYR A 175 -4.09 16.34 7.66
CA TYR A 175 -4.50 16.33 9.07
C TYR A 175 -3.51 17.10 9.95
N VAL A 176 -2.20 16.89 9.76
CA VAL A 176 -1.17 17.67 10.49
C VAL A 176 -1.31 19.15 10.17
N LEU A 177 -1.39 19.53 8.89
CA LEU A 177 -1.46 20.94 8.48
C LEU A 177 -2.72 21.67 8.97
N LEU A 178 -3.83 20.95 9.15
CA LEU A 178 -5.11 21.53 9.58
C LEU A 178 -5.31 21.56 11.09
N ASN A 179 -4.71 20.63 11.84
CA ASN A 179 -4.94 20.48 13.28
C ASN A 179 -3.75 20.95 14.14
N ASP A 180 -2.73 21.56 13.55
CA ASP A 180 -1.56 22.01 14.29
C ASP A 180 -1.90 23.25 15.17
N PRO A 181 -1.90 23.12 16.52
CA PRO A 181 -2.19 24.23 17.42
C PRO A 181 -1.02 25.22 17.53
N ALA A 182 0.18 24.83 17.07
CA ALA A 182 1.38 25.65 17.08
C ALA A 182 1.66 26.15 15.66
N SER A 183 0.90 27.16 15.22
CA SER A 183 1.13 27.89 13.97
C SER A 183 2.64 28.09 13.72
N THR A 184 3.15 27.57 12.59
CA THR A 184 4.54 27.72 12.05
C THR A 184 5.55 26.58 12.30
N MET A 185 5.15 25.30 12.23
CA MET A 185 6.12 24.19 12.15
C MET A 185 6.51 23.77 10.72
N ILE A 186 6.08 24.49 9.67
CA ILE A 186 6.55 24.25 8.30
C ILE A 186 7.95 24.83 8.14
N THR A 187 8.97 23.98 8.13
CA THR A 187 10.36 24.41 7.91
C THR A 187 10.81 24.14 6.48
N ARG A 188 11.80 24.90 6.04
CA ARG A 188 12.61 24.61 4.84
C ARG A 188 14.01 24.14 5.21
N ASP A 189 14.36 24.15 6.50
CA ASP A 189 15.64 23.72 7.02
C ASP A 189 15.60 22.22 7.36
N TYR A 190 16.51 21.46 6.75
CA TYR A 190 16.64 20.04 6.99
C TYR A 190 17.12 19.72 8.40
N ILE A 191 17.99 20.55 8.98
CA ILE A 191 18.50 20.34 10.34
C ILE A 191 17.36 20.52 11.35
N GLU A 192 16.56 21.57 11.18
CA GLU A 192 15.38 21.80 12.02
C GLU A 192 14.38 20.65 11.89
N TYR A 193 14.16 20.16 10.66
CA TYR A 193 13.33 18.97 10.42
C TYR A 193 13.87 17.72 11.12
N MET A 194 15.18 17.50 11.16
CA MET A 194 15.72 16.29 11.81
C MET A 194 15.75 16.38 13.34
N THR A 195 15.72 17.58 13.91
CA THR A 195 15.98 17.81 15.34
C THR A 195 14.76 18.26 16.15
N SER A 196 13.67 18.65 15.49
CA SER A 196 12.43 19.10 16.14
C SER A 196 11.20 18.38 15.60
N ASN A 197 10.00 18.71 16.06
CA ASN A 197 8.74 18.21 15.50
C ASN A 197 8.26 19.00 14.27
N SER A 198 9.16 19.72 13.58
CA SER A 198 8.81 20.47 12.38
C SER A 198 8.54 19.56 11.17
N VAL A 199 7.73 20.08 10.24
CA VAL A 199 7.30 19.41 9.01
C VAL A 199 8.04 20.03 7.83
N LEU A 200 8.74 19.22 7.06
CA LEU A 200 9.35 19.61 5.80
C LEU A 200 8.47 19.08 4.66
N ILE A 201 7.71 19.97 4.01
CA ILE A 201 6.78 19.58 2.92
C ILE A 201 7.51 18.81 1.80
N GLY A 202 8.77 19.18 1.51
CA GLY A 202 9.58 18.47 0.53
C GLY A 202 9.84 17.01 0.89
N ALA A 203 10.05 16.69 2.17
CA ALA A 203 10.23 15.31 2.63
C ALA A 203 8.93 14.51 2.53
N GLU A 204 7.78 15.13 2.79
CA GLU A 204 6.49 14.46 2.64
C GLU A 204 6.13 14.21 1.18
N PHE A 205 6.48 15.16 0.29
CA PHE A 205 6.34 14.98 -1.15
C PHE A 205 7.23 13.84 -1.66
N ASP A 206 8.47 13.74 -1.20
CA ASP A 206 9.39 12.67 -1.59
C ASP A 206 8.86 11.27 -1.23
N LYS A 207 8.20 11.13 -0.06
CA LYS A 207 7.51 9.89 0.33
C LYS A 207 6.36 9.56 -0.62
N ILE A 208 5.54 10.54 -1.01
CA ILE A 208 4.43 10.33 -1.96
C ILE A 208 4.98 9.89 -3.32
N VAL A 209 6.03 10.54 -3.83
CA VAL A 209 6.68 10.16 -5.08
C VAL A 209 7.22 8.74 -4.99
N SER A 210 7.88 8.39 -3.88
CA SER A 210 8.39 7.03 -3.64
C SER A 210 7.28 5.99 -3.63
N ILE A 211 6.14 6.27 -2.98
CA ILE A 211 4.96 5.39 -2.96
C ILE A 211 4.41 5.18 -4.37
N LEU A 212 4.27 6.25 -5.16
CA LEU A 212 3.78 6.15 -6.53
C LEU A 212 4.77 5.41 -7.42
N MET A 213 6.06 5.65 -7.28
CA MET A 213 7.09 5.03 -8.11
C MET A 213 7.21 3.51 -7.88
N VAL A 214 7.06 3.04 -6.63
CA VAL A 214 7.07 1.58 -6.36
C VAL A 214 5.80 0.89 -6.89
N THR A 215 4.74 1.65 -7.16
CA THR A 215 3.45 1.11 -7.57
C THR A 215 3.41 0.71 -9.04
N GLY A 216 4.18 1.39 -9.90
CA GLY A 216 4.30 1.10 -11.33
C GLY A 216 4.44 2.32 -12.22
#